data_AF-A0A7T7HGM0-F1
#
_entry.id   AF-A0A7T7HGM0-F1
#
_cell.length_a   1.000
_cell.length_b   1.000
_cell.length_c   1.000
_cell.angle_alpha   90.00
_cell.angle_beta   90.00
_cell.angle_gamma   90.00
#
_symmetry.space_group_name_H-M   'P 1'
#
loop_
_entity.id
_entity.type
_entity.pdbx_description
1 polymer ?
#
loop_
_entity_poly.entity_id
_entity_poly.type
_entity_poly.pdbx_seq_one_letter_code
_entity_poly.pdbx_strand_id
1 'polypeptide(L)'
;MHHTLARAARLVTTVGVSVMLVGVSAAFAAGPAIPEGTGMTSWVENGEGGVYLLELREGGLPEGEASVVGEVLSDSNCAPDADNINHCENVIRFSDGSTLMAVNNHRMAVNRCLRRGEKVYVSNLEEGWLVVSTGAE
;
A
#
# COMPACT_ATOMS: atom_id res chain seq x y z
N MET A 1 28.89 -44.43 -67.56
CA MET A 1 28.13 -45.48 -66.86
C MET A 1 27.35 -44.82 -65.72
N HIS A 2 26.02 -44.89 -65.85
CA HIS A 2 24.95 -44.91 -64.84
C HIS A 2 24.88 -43.89 -63.68
N HIS A 3 23.74 -43.18 -63.69
CA HIS A 3 23.13 -42.41 -62.61
C HIS A 3 22.71 -43.27 -61.42
N THR A 4 22.74 -42.69 -60.20
CA THR A 4 21.71 -42.96 -59.18
C THR A 4 21.51 -41.77 -58.23
N LEU A 5 20.27 -41.30 -58.15
CA LEU A 5 19.70 -40.39 -57.14
C LEU A 5 19.41 -41.17 -55.85
N ALA A 6 19.41 -40.53 -54.67
CA ALA A 6 18.30 -40.59 -53.70
C ALA A 6 18.56 -39.88 -52.34
N ARG A 7 17.67 -38.90 -52.07
CA ARG A 7 16.89 -38.65 -50.83
C ARG A 7 17.55 -38.56 -49.44
N ALA A 8 17.57 -37.31 -48.96
CA ALA A 8 16.98 -36.78 -47.72
C ALA A 8 16.68 -37.74 -46.53
N ALA A 9 17.17 -37.34 -45.35
CA ALA A 9 16.37 -37.34 -44.12
C ALA A 9 16.90 -36.27 -43.15
N ARG A 10 16.08 -35.24 -42.87
CA ARG A 10 16.22 -34.38 -41.70
C ARG A 10 15.78 -35.18 -40.49
N LEU A 11 16.57 -35.19 -39.42
CA LEU A 11 16.10 -35.54 -38.09
C LEU A 11 16.42 -34.40 -37.13
N VAL A 12 15.34 -33.69 -36.81
CA VAL A 12 15.23 -32.74 -35.70
C VAL A 12 15.03 -33.58 -34.45
N THR A 13 15.85 -33.37 -33.42
CA THR A 13 15.53 -33.82 -32.06
C THR A 13 15.67 -32.62 -31.12
N THR A 14 14.51 -32.26 -30.59
CA THR A 14 14.18 -31.09 -29.79
C THR A 14 14.85 -31.10 -28.43
N VAL A 15 15.43 -29.96 -28.04
CA VAL A 15 15.84 -29.66 -26.67
C VAL A 15 14.58 -29.47 -25.83
N GLY A 16 14.30 -30.38 -24.90
CA GLY A 16 13.24 -30.22 -23.91
C GLY A 16 13.71 -29.35 -22.76
N VAL A 17 13.38 -28.05 -22.78
CA VAL A 17 13.47 -27.19 -21.59
C VAL A 17 12.05 -27.04 -21.05
N SER A 18 11.68 -27.87 -20.08
CA SER A 18 10.46 -27.67 -19.31
C SER A 18 10.73 -26.65 -18.21
N VAL A 19 10.45 -25.38 -18.48
CA VAL A 19 10.32 -24.37 -17.43
C VAL A 19 8.95 -24.55 -16.78
N MET A 20 8.93 -25.21 -15.62
CA MET A 20 7.78 -25.17 -14.71
C MET A 20 7.71 -23.76 -14.12
N LEU A 21 6.88 -22.89 -14.72
CA LEU A 21 6.45 -21.66 -14.09
C LEU A 21 5.58 -22.02 -12.89
N VAL A 22 6.15 -21.94 -11.69
CA VAL A 22 5.38 -21.89 -10.45
C VAL A 22 4.67 -20.54 -10.43
N GLY A 23 3.44 -20.52 -10.91
CA GLY A 23 2.56 -19.36 -10.78
C GLY A 23 2.15 -19.23 -9.32
N VAL A 24 2.85 -18.38 -8.57
CA VAL A 24 2.25 -17.78 -7.37
C VAL A 24 1.27 -16.73 -7.87
N SER A 25 0.00 -17.09 -7.93
CA SER A 25 -1.07 -16.10 -8.06
C SER A 25 -1.07 -15.27 -6.78
N ALA A 26 -0.37 -14.14 -6.77
CA ALA A 26 -0.65 -13.09 -5.80
C ALA A 26 -2.07 -12.60 -6.10
N ALA A 27 -3.04 -13.06 -5.31
CA ALA A 27 -4.31 -12.37 -5.23
C ALA A 27 -3.98 -10.97 -4.68
N PHE A 28 -4.01 -9.95 -5.54
CA PHE A 28 -4.04 -8.55 -5.11
C PHE A 28 -5.41 -8.33 -4.49
N ALA A 29 -5.56 -8.74 -3.23
CA ALA A 29 -6.77 -8.63 -2.45
C ALA A 29 -6.68 -7.35 -1.61
N ALA A 30 -7.63 -6.43 -1.82
CA ALA A 30 -8.11 -5.41 -0.89
C ALA A 30 -7.19 -5.01 0.29
N GLY A 31 -6.07 -4.33 0.02
CA GLY A 31 -5.20 -3.76 1.07
C GLY A 31 -4.76 -4.73 2.19
N PRO A 32 -4.11 -4.24 3.24
CA PRO A 32 -3.90 -5.01 4.47
C PRO A 32 -5.23 -5.30 5.18
N ALA A 33 -5.24 -6.30 6.08
CA ALA A 33 -6.36 -6.51 6.98
C ALA A 33 -6.57 -5.29 7.90
N ILE A 34 -7.82 -4.92 8.13
CA ILE A 34 -8.18 -3.84 9.07
C ILE A 34 -7.95 -4.37 10.51
N PRO A 35 -7.18 -3.68 11.35
CA PRO A 35 -7.02 -3.98 12.77
C PRO A 35 -8.36 -4.09 13.51
N GLU A 36 -8.42 -5.02 14.45
CA GLU A 36 -9.57 -5.19 15.33
C GLU A 36 -9.78 -3.94 16.21
N GLY A 37 -11.00 -3.73 16.70
CA GLY A 37 -11.30 -2.62 17.61
C GLY A 37 -11.37 -1.23 16.97
N THR A 38 -11.07 -1.10 15.67
CA THR A 38 -11.21 0.16 14.92
C THR A 38 -12.67 0.56 14.65
N GLY A 39 -13.59 -0.41 14.72
CA GLY A 39 -15.00 -0.23 14.34
C GLY A 39 -15.25 -0.16 12.83
N MET A 40 -14.19 -0.12 12.01
CA MET A 40 -14.31 -0.14 10.56
C MET A 40 -14.50 -1.57 10.04
N THR A 41 -15.32 -1.70 9.02
CA THR A 41 -15.55 -2.95 8.29
C THR A 41 -15.02 -2.91 6.86
N SER A 42 -14.64 -1.73 6.36
CA SER A 42 -14.13 -1.54 5.01
C SER A 42 -13.17 -0.36 4.90
N TRP A 43 -12.14 -0.47 4.04
CA TRP A 43 -11.28 0.67 3.67
C TRP A 43 -12.03 1.83 2.99
N VAL A 44 -13.28 1.61 2.56
CA VAL A 44 -14.15 2.69 2.05
C VAL A 44 -14.53 3.67 3.17
N GLU A 45 -14.64 3.20 4.41
CA GLU A 45 -15.01 4.01 5.58
C GLU A 45 -13.83 4.85 6.10
N ASN A 46 -12.59 4.45 5.78
CA ASN A 46 -11.39 5.13 6.27
C ASN A 46 -11.36 6.60 5.81
N GLY A 47 -11.20 7.52 6.77
CA GLY A 47 -11.33 8.97 6.57
C GLY A 47 -12.70 9.56 6.91
N GLU A 48 -13.69 8.73 7.25
CA GLU A 48 -14.97 9.19 7.76
C GLU A 48 -14.78 10.02 9.04
N GLY A 49 -15.52 11.13 9.16
CA GLY A 49 -15.37 12.06 10.28
C GLY A 49 -13.98 12.74 10.36
N GLY A 50 -13.13 12.58 9.35
CA GLY A 50 -11.76 13.09 9.37
C GLY A 50 -10.80 12.26 10.22
N VAL A 51 -11.17 11.01 10.54
CA VAL A 51 -10.34 10.04 11.25
C VAL A 51 -9.82 9.00 10.27
N TYR A 52 -8.51 8.81 10.25
CA TYR A 52 -7.81 7.96 9.31
C TYR A 52 -6.99 6.91 10.06
N LEU A 53 -7.12 5.67 9.65
CA LEU A 53 -6.23 4.59 10.03
C LEU A 53 -5.10 4.47 8.99
N LEU A 54 -3.86 4.57 9.45
CA LEU A 54 -2.66 4.55 8.61
C LEU A 54 -1.75 3.39 9.00
N GLU A 55 -1.22 2.70 7.99
CA GLU A 55 -0.24 1.62 8.18
C GLU A 55 1.16 2.21 8.21
N LEU A 56 1.83 2.13 9.37
CA LEU A 56 3.18 2.65 9.56
C LEU A 56 4.18 1.86 8.71
N ARG A 57 5.02 2.58 7.95
CA ARG A 57 6.10 1.99 7.15
C ARG A 57 7.46 2.29 7.72
N GLU A 58 7.70 3.53 8.12
CA GLU A 58 8.99 4.00 8.60
C GLU A 58 8.81 5.08 9.67
N GLY A 59 9.76 5.14 10.61
CA GLY A 59 9.72 6.09 11.72
C GLY A 59 8.73 5.69 12.81
N GLY A 60 8.19 6.69 13.50
CA GLY A 60 7.23 6.50 14.59
C GLY A 60 6.86 7.82 15.22
N LEU A 61 6.00 7.77 16.25
CA LEU A 61 5.71 8.94 17.06
C LEU A 61 6.91 9.28 17.96
N PRO A 62 7.12 10.56 18.29
CA PRO A 62 8.00 10.97 19.38
C PRO A 62 7.62 10.25 20.69
N GLU A 63 8.62 9.88 21.49
CA GLU A 63 8.39 9.18 22.75
C GLU A 63 7.73 10.08 23.80
N GLY A 64 6.89 9.49 24.64
CA GLY A 64 6.35 10.17 25.84
C GLY A 64 5.00 10.86 25.68
N GLU A 65 4.40 10.85 24.49
CA GLU A 65 3.08 11.44 24.21
C GLU A 65 2.11 10.41 23.63
N ALA A 66 0.85 10.43 24.10
CA ALA A 66 -0.20 9.52 23.60
C ALA A 66 -0.76 9.96 22.23
N SER A 67 -0.71 11.26 21.95
CA SER A 67 -1.21 11.92 20.75
C SER A 67 -0.30 13.12 20.48
N VAL A 68 0.22 13.24 19.26
CA VAL A 68 1.19 14.29 18.87
C VAL A 68 0.68 15.02 17.64
N VAL A 69 0.84 16.33 17.62
CA VAL A 69 0.50 17.15 16.44
C VAL A 69 1.59 17.05 15.38
N GLY A 70 1.21 16.69 14.16
CA GLY A 70 2.07 16.60 12.98
C GLY A 70 1.62 17.51 11.84
N GLU A 71 2.49 17.67 10.85
CA GLU A 71 2.20 18.30 9.56
C GLU A 71 2.40 17.30 8.43
N VAL A 72 1.38 17.13 7.59
CA VAL A 72 1.44 16.26 6.42
C VAL A 72 2.35 16.89 5.36
N LEU A 73 3.43 16.21 5.01
CA LEU A 73 4.40 16.63 3.99
C LEU A 73 4.14 16.03 2.61
N SER A 74 3.40 14.93 2.52
CA SER A 74 3.07 14.28 1.24
C SER A 74 1.67 13.67 1.21
N ASP A 75 1.17 13.57 -0.02
CA ASP A 75 -0.09 12.96 -0.45
C ASP A 75 0.13 12.26 -1.80
N SER A 76 1.16 11.41 -1.87
CA SER A 76 1.68 10.80 -3.11
C SER A 76 1.26 9.35 -3.27
N ASN A 77 1.53 8.75 -4.43
CA ASN A 77 1.33 7.31 -4.70
C ASN A 77 -0.11 6.82 -4.50
N CYS A 78 -1.07 7.72 -4.67
CA CYS A 78 -2.51 7.49 -4.49
C CYS A 78 -3.21 6.72 -5.63
N ALA A 79 -2.50 5.94 -6.44
CA ALA A 79 -3.17 5.19 -7.50
C ALA A 79 -4.17 4.18 -6.88
N PRO A 80 -5.41 4.07 -7.40
CA PRO A 80 -6.35 3.09 -6.92
C PRO A 80 -5.97 1.68 -7.38
N ASP A 81 -6.26 0.69 -6.55
CA ASP A 81 -6.23 -0.73 -6.91
C ASP A 81 -7.48 -1.18 -7.71
N ALA A 82 -7.58 -2.49 -7.95
CA ALA A 82 -8.72 -3.10 -8.66
C ALA A 82 -10.06 -2.92 -7.93
N ASP A 83 -10.03 -2.71 -6.62
CA ASP A 83 -11.19 -2.48 -5.76
C ASP A 83 -11.50 -0.97 -5.60
N ASN A 84 -10.79 -0.11 -6.33
CA ASN A 84 -10.87 1.35 -6.24
C ASN A 84 -10.52 1.89 -4.83
N ILE A 85 -9.57 1.24 -4.15
CA ILE A 85 -8.95 1.74 -2.93
C ILE A 85 -7.62 2.38 -3.29
N ASN A 86 -7.43 3.64 -2.88
CA ASN A 86 -6.20 4.38 -3.05
C ASN A 86 -5.24 4.04 -1.90
N HIS A 87 -3.94 3.93 -2.20
CA HIS A 87 -2.88 3.59 -1.25
C HIS A 87 -1.91 4.76 -1.05
N CYS A 88 -2.45 5.90 -0.62
CA CYS A 88 -1.67 7.14 -0.55
C CYS A 88 -0.53 7.04 0.48
N GLU A 89 0.66 7.44 0.09
CA GLU A 89 1.79 7.60 0.99
C GLU A 89 1.79 9.00 1.61
N ASN A 90 1.67 9.01 2.94
CA ASN A 90 1.71 10.22 3.74
C ASN A 90 2.97 10.23 4.61
N VAL A 91 3.81 11.24 4.40
CA VAL A 91 4.89 11.60 5.31
C VAL A 91 4.37 12.65 6.27
N ILE A 92 4.59 12.47 7.57
CA ILE A 92 4.17 13.42 8.60
C ILE A 92 5.42 13.86 9.37
N ARG A 93 5.57 15.17 9.57
CA ARG A 93 6.65 15.77 10.36
C ARG A 93 6.13 16.31 11.69
N PHE A 94 6.87 16.02 12.76
CA PHE A 94 6.58 16.47 14.11
C PHE A 94 7.41 17.70 14.50
N SER A 95 7.12 18.27 15.67
CA SER A 95 7.75 19.50 16.19
C SER A 95 9.24 19.35 16.51
N ASP A 96 9.67 18.15 16.89
CA ASP A 96 11.08 17.80 17.14
C ASP A 96 11.88 17.60 15.84
N GLY A 97 11.22 17.69 14.68
CA GLY A 97 11.82 17.48 13.36
C GLY A 97 11.86 16.03 12.89
N SER A 98 11.45 15.07 13.73
CA SER A 98 11.27 13.67 13.32
C SER A 98 10.14 13.54 12.30
N THR A 99 10.18 12.44 11.54
CA THR A 99 9.18 12.13 10.53
C THR A 99 8.78 10.68 10.61
N LEU A 100 7.53 10.41 10.22
CA LEU A 100 7.09 9.06 9.88
C LEU A 100 6.55 9.03 8.45
N MET A 101 6.57 7.83 7.86
CA MET A 101 5.92 7.52 6.59
C MET A 101 4.90 6.41 6.84
N ALA A 102 3.70 6.60 6.33
CA ALA A 102 2.63 5.61 6.44
C ALA A 102 1.75 5.58 5.19
N VAL A 103 1.06 4.45 4.99
CA VAL A 103 0.12 4.25 3.88
C VAL A 103 -1.31 4.46 4.39
N ASN A 104 -2.02 5.35 3.73
CA ASN A 104 -3.44 5.62 3.95
C ASN A 104 -4.26 4.88 2.89
N ASN A 105 -4.77 3.71 3.28
CA ASN A 105 -5.65 2.89 2.44
C ASN A 105 -7.08 3.45 2.54
N HIS A 106 -7.58 4.06 1.47
CA HIS A 106 -8.91 4.66 1.50
C HIS A 106 -9.49 4.89 0.11
N ARG A 107 -10.81 5.03 0.00
CA ARG A 107 -11.45 5.40 -1.26
C ARG A 107 -11.54 6.93 -1.39
N MET A 108 -10.64 7.55 -2.15
CA MET A 108 -10.59 9.01 -2.33
C MET A 108 -11.90 9.62 -2.86
N ALA A 109 -12.66 8.84 -3.63
CA ALA A 109 -13.96 9.27 -4.16
C ALA A 109 -15.06 9.37 -3.08
N VAL A 110 -14.85 8.77 -1.90
CA VAL A 110 -15.76 8.79 -0.75
C VAL A 110 -15.19 9.70 0.34
N ASN A 111 -13.97 9.42 0.78
CA ASN A 111 -13.26 10.18 1.81
C ASN A 111 -11.95 10.71 1.23
N ARG A 112 -11.78 12.05 1.20
CA ARG A 112 -10.57 12.68 0.67
C ARG A 112 -9.30 12.21 1.41
N CYS A 113 -8.14 12.33 0.78
CA CYS A 113 -6.87 12.01 1.44
C CYS A 113 -6.47 13.13 2.42
N LEU A 114 -5.51 12.83 3.29
CA LEU A 114 -4.73 13.82 4.03
C LEU A 114 -4.01 14.72 3.01
N ARG A 115 -4.07 16.04 3.22
CA ARG A 115 -3.51 17.02 2.27
C ARG A 115 -2.13 17.48 2.73
N ARG A 116 -1.20 17.69 1.80
CA ARG A 116 0.05 18.39 2.10
C ARG A 116 -0.22 19.74 2.77
N GLY A 117 0.46 20.00 3.88
CA GLY A 117 0.33 21.18 4.74
C GLY A 117 -0.76 21.08 5.81
N GLU A 118 -1.57 20.02 5.82
CA GLU A 118 -2.60 19.79 6.83
C GLU A 118 -1.96 19.47 8.19
N LYS A 119 -2.51 20.07 9.25
CA LYS A 119 -2.16 19.75 10.64
C LYS A 119 -3.06 18.65 11.13
N VAL A 120 -2.47 17.65 11.77
CA VAL A 120 -3.17 16.44 12.22
C VAL A 120 -2.71 16.01 13.60
N TYR A 121 -3.58 15.30 14.31
CA TYR A 121 -3.25 14.62 15.56
C TYR A 121 -2.96 13.17 15.25
N VAL A 122 -1.83 12.66 15.71
CA VAL A 122 -1.37 11.29 15.43
C VAL A 122 -1.21 10.55 16.74
N SER A 123 -1.81 9.36 16.84
CA SER A 123 -1.65 8.43 17.97
C SER A 123 -1.34 7.02 17.45
N ASN A 124 -0.70 6.21 18.29
CA ASN A 124 -0.57 4.77 18.00
C ASN A 124 -1.88 4.07 18.31
N LEU A 125 -2.30 3.16 17.43
CA LEU A 125 -3.36 2.19 17.73
C LEU A 125 -2.75 0.94 18.35
N GLU A 126 -1.87 0.30 17.59
CA GLU A 126 -1.14 -0.91 17.92
C GLU A 126 0.16 -0.95 17.09
N GLU A 127 0.95 -2.02 17.24
CA GLU A 127 2.20 -2.16 16.47
C GLU A 127 1.94 -2.08 14.95
N GLY A 128 2.59 -1.13 14.29
CA GLY A 128 2.45 -0.93 12.84
C GLY A 128 1.23 -0.09 12.41
N TRP A 129 0.41 0.39 13.34
CA TRP A 129 -0.84 1.10 13.02
C TRP A 129 -1.01 2.42 13.77
N LEU A 130 -1.44 3.43 13.04
CA LEU A 130 -1.63 4.79 13.53
C LEU A 130 -3.07 5.23 13.34
N VAL A 131 -3.58 6.04 14.27
CA VAL A 131 -4.78 6.86 14.07
C VAL A 131 -4.36 8.29 13.82
N VAL A 132 -4.91 8.89 12.76
CA VAL A 132 -4.69 10.27 12.38
C VAL A 132 -6.02 11.02 12.33
N SER A 133 -6.17 12.09 13.11
CA SER A 133 -7.35 12.95 13.09
C SER A 133 -7.04 14.32 12.48
N THR A 134 -7.95 14.80 11.64
CA THR A 134 -7.92 16.15 11.04
C THR A 134 -8.74 17.18 11.84
N GLY A 135 -9.50 16.74 12.85
CA GLY A 135 -10.22 17.58 13.80
C GLY A 135 -9.43 17.73 15.11
N ALA A 136 -9.58 18.87 15.78
CA ALA A 136 -9.11 19.03 17.16
C ALA A 136 -9.86 18.07 18.08
N GLU A 137 -9.11 17.44 18.99
CA GLU A 137 -9.59 16.52 20.03
C GLU A 137 -10.83 17.02 20.77
#